data_AF-A0A5M6DF14-F1
#
_entry.id   AF-A0A5M6DF14-F1
#
_cell.length_a   1.000
_cell.length_b   1.000
_cell.length_c   1.000
_cell.angle_alpha   90.00
_cell.angle_beta   90.00
_cell.angle_gamma   90.00
#
_symmetry.space_group_name_H-M   'P 1'
#
loop_
_entity.id
_entity.type
_entity.pdbx_description
1 polymer ?
#
loop_
_entity_poly.entity_id
_entity_poly.type
_entity_poly.pdbx_seq_one_letter_code
_entity_poly.pdbx_strand_id
1 'polypeptide(L)'
;MKESSKTGYNLAAIVAQFNIQGEAAAIEPHGSGHIHDTFRVTNAQAGAPDYLLQRVNHHVFKNVPGLMENIQVVTKHLREKLNNLPNANPEKEVLTLIPTQSGQWYYTDADGNYWRVYYFLDNTRTYDIVENSQQAYEGGKAFGKFQRLLADLPVNQLHETIPNFHNIESRLRLFREALAKDSVGRVKEVQPEIQAIEERIAIMLTVLNLGESGQIPLRITHNDTKFNNVLLDAAGKAQCVIDLDTVMPGYVAYDFGDAIRTTVNTAAEDEKDLTKINVDLALFRGFTEGFLAETGTFLSRTELTSLAYGVLLLPYIMGLRFLTDYIDGDNYYKIHFPEHNLQRARAQLQLVKNLEVHFKEMMAIILEVAPVQNQVAVAGE
;
A
#
# COMPACT_ATOMS: atom_id res chain seq x y z
N MET A 1 16.52 -18.19 30.17
CA MET A 1 17.24 -18.76 29.01
C MET A 1 16.43 -19.91 28.42
N LYS A 2 15.50 -19.59 27.52
CA LYS A 2 14.83 -20.58 26.67
C LYS A 2 14.58 -19.92 25.31
N GLU A 3 15.17 -20.56 24.30
CA GLU A 3 14.88 -20.53 22.86
C GLU A 3 14.80 -19.16 22.18
N SER A 4 15.98 -18.64 21.81
CA SER A 4 16.14 -17.64 20.75
C SER A 4 15.57 -18.19 19.44
N SER A 5 14.57 -17.50 18.89
CA SER A 5 14.03 -17.76 17.56
C SER A 5 15.15 -17.80 16.52
N LYS A 6 15.22 -18.89 15.74
CA LYS A 6 16.17 -19.11 14.65
C LYS A 6 16.03 -18.06 13.55
N THR A 7 16.72 -16.95 13.69
CA THR A 7 17.20 -16.15 12.56
C THR A 7 18.72 -16.24 12.61
N GLY A 8 19.36 -16.67 11.52
CA GLY A 8 20.81 -16.90 11.46
C GLY A 8 21.65 -15.62 11.55
N TYR A 9 21.03 -14.48 11.87
CA TYR A 9 21.65 -13.15 11.88
C TYR A 9 22.04 -12.76 13.30
N ASN A 10 23.20 -12.12 13.43
CA ASN A 10 23.58 -11.49 14.70
C ASN A 10 22.87 -10.13 14.84
N LEU A 11 21.58 -10.18 15.21
CA LEU A 11 20.72 -8.99 15.29
C LEU A 11 21.26 -7.94 16.28
N ALA A 12 21.88 -8.35 17.38
CA ALA A 12 22.49 -7.44 18.34
C ALA A 12 23.65 -6.63 17.72
N ALA A 13 24.52 -7.30 16.95
CA ALA A 13 25.62 -6.64 16.25
C ALA A 13 25.13 -5.68 15.16
N ILE A 14 24.02 -6.02 14.49
CA ILE A 14 23.37 -5.16 13.49
C ILE A 14 22.78 -3.91 14.16
N VAL A 15 22.01 -4.07 15.25
CA VAL A 15 21.43 -2.93 16.00
C VAL A 15 22.52 -1.97 16.49
N ALA A 16 23.66 -2.50 16.93
CA ALA A 16 24.79 -1.67 17.39
C ALA A 16 25.39 -0.77 16.29
N GLN A 17 25.09 -1.01 15.00
CA GLN A 17 25.49 -0.12 13.90
C GLN A 17 24.63 1.13 13.81
N PHE A 18 23.52 1.21 14.53
CA PHE A 18 22.58 2.32 14.53
C PHE A 18 22.74 3.21 15.77
N ASN A 19 22.45 4.50 15.60
CA ASN A 19 22.48 5.50 16.67
C ASN A 19 21.22 5.42 17.54
N ILE A 20 21.01 4.26 18.17
CA ILE A 20 19.94 4.06 19.13
C ILE A 20 20.31 4.67 20.50
N GLN A 21 19.30 5.07 21.25
CA GLN A 21 19.41 5.51 22.63
C GLN A 21 19.19 4.31 23.55
N GLY A 22 19.99 4.14 24.60
CA GLY A 22 19.88 3.00 25.50
C GLY A 22 20.48 1.69 24.94
N GLU A 23 20.12 0.56 25.55
CA GLU A 23 20.64 -0.77 25.21
C GLU A 23 19.47 -1.70 24.85
N ALA A 24 19.65 -2.54 23.83
CA ALA A 24 18.65 -3.52 23.42
C ALA A 24 18.52 -4.64 24.46
N ALA A 25 17.37 -4.72 25.14
CA ALA A 25 17.05 -5.80 26.07
C ALA A 25 16.63 -7.09 25.34
N ALA A 26 15.82 -6.93 24.29
CA ALA A 26 15.29 -8.02 23.50
C ALA A 26 15.13 -7.59 22.04
N ILE A 27 15.32 -8.55 21.13
CA ILE A 27 15.06 -8.38 19.70
C ILE A 27 14.22 -9.56 19.24
N GLU A 28 12.96 -9.31 18.89
CA GLU A 28 11.97 -10.35 18.61
C GLU A 28 11.27 -10.10 17.27
N PRO A 29 10.92 -11.15 16.51
CA PRO A 29 10.11 -11.00 15.31
C PRO A 29 8.82 -10.22 15.60
N HIS A 30 8.45 -9.29 14.72
CA HIS A 30 7.30 -8.41 14.93
C HIS A 30 6.48 -8.22 13.65
N GLY A 31 5.15 -8.29 13.80
CA GLY A 31 4.20 -8.08 12.72
C GLY A 31 3.90 -9.32 11.86
N SER A 32 2.96 -9.15 10.93
CA SER A 32 2.49 -10.17 9.97
C SER A 32 2.99 -9.93 8.53
N GLY A 33 3.82 -8.89 8.33
CA GLY A 33 4.27 -8.46 7.00
C GLY A 33 4.94 -9.55 6.17
N HIS A 34 4.67 -9.57 4.87
CA HIS A 34 5.14 -10.65 3.97
C HIS A 34 6.40 -10.32 3.18
N ILE A 35 6.77 -9.03 3.11
CA ILE A 35 7.87 -8.54 2.27
C ILE A 35 9.18 -8.51 3.04
N HIS A 36 9.22 -7.83 4.19
CA HIS A 36 10.40 -7.62 5.02
C HIS A 36 10.47 -8.56 6.22
N ASP A 37 11.68 -8.88 6.68
CA ASP A 37 11.84 -9.42 8.04
C ASP A 37 11.85 -8.23 8.99
N THR A 38 10.90 -8.20 9.93
CA THR A 38 10.71 -7.10 10.87
C THR A 38 10.90 -7.60 12.30
N PHE A 39 11.65 -6.86 13.10
CA PHE A 39 11.95 -7.17 14.49
C PHE A 39 11.67 -5.94 15.37
N ARG A 40 11.01 -6.16 16.51
CA ARG A 40 10.93 -5.15 17.56
C ARG A 40 12.18 -5.25 18.42
N VAL A 41 12.82 -4.10 18.65
CA VAL A 41 13.94 -3.93 19.57
C VAL A 41 13.38 -3.22 20.80
N THR A 42 13.30 -3.93 21.92
CA THR A 42 12.85 -3.36 23.19
C THR A 42 14.02 -2.83 24.00
N ASN A 43 13.88 -1.62 24.51
CA ASN A 43 14.92 -0.94 25.27
C ASN A 43 15.01 -1.45 26.73
N ALA A 44 16.22 -1.66 27.22
CA ALA A 44 16.47 -1.97 28.63
C ALA A 44 16.32 -0.74 29.53
N GLN A 45 16.55 0.46 28.98
CA GLN A 45 16.52 1.71 29.73
C GLN A 45 15.10 2.24 29.81
N ALA A 46 14.57 2.36 31.03
CA ALA A 46 13.27 2.98 31.26
C ALA A 46 13.24 4.42 30.72
N GLY A 47 12.22 4.73 29.90
CA GLY A 47 12.02 6.05 29.29
C GLY A 47 12.79 6.28 27.98
N ALA A 48 13.66 5.36 27.55
CA ALA A 48 14.21 5.36 26.21
C ALA A 48 13.22 4.70 25.22
N PRO A 49 13.21 5.10 23.94
CA PRO A 49 12.26 4.58 22.97
C PRO A 49 12.62 3.14 22.53
N ASP A 50 11.61 2.40 22.11
CA ASP A 50 11.75 1.15 21.38
C ASP A 50 11.99 1.41 19.89
N TYR A 51 12.44 0.39 19.16
CA TYR A 51 12.76 0.50 17.73
C TYR A 51 12.19 -0.64 16.90
N LEU A 52 12.03 -0.39 15.59
CA LEU A 52 11.78 -1.42 14.58
C LEU A 52 13.03 -1.58 13.73
N LEU A 53 13.65 -2.76 13.81
CA LEU A 53 14.70 -3.19 12.90
C LEU A 53 14.07 -3.95 11.73
N GLN A 54 14.43 -3.60 10.50
CA GLN A 54 13.95 -4.28 9.31
C GLN A 54 15.09 -4.70 8.39
N ARG A 55 15.03 -5.95 7.91
CA ARG A 55 15.83 -6.41 6.78
C ARG A 55 15.06 -6.13 5.48
N VAL A 56 15.63 -5.29 4.62
CA VAL A 56 15.02 -4.93 3.35
C VAL A 56 15.09 -6.12 2.39
N ASN A 57 13.95 -6.48 1.80
CA ASN A 57 13.88 -7.53 0.80
C ASN A 57 14.39 -7.02 -0.54
N HIS A 58 15.71 -7.11 -0.72
CA HIS A 58 16.40 -6.68 -1.93
C HIS A 58 16.19 -7.64 -3.12
N HIS A 59 15.39 -8.71 -2.96
CA HIS A 59 14.91 -9.50 -4.09
C HIS A 59 13.72 -8.82 -4.78
N VAL A 60 12.88 -8.13 -4.01
CA VAL A 60 11.77 -7.31 -4.53
C VAL A 60 12.28 -5.90 -4.87
N PHE A 61 12.95 -5.24 -3.93
CA PHE A 61 13.48 -3.89 -4.08
C PHE A 61 14.92 -3.93 -4.56
N LYS A 62 15.12 -3.96 -5.88
CA LYS A 62 16.47 -4.09 -6.47
C LYS A 62 17.37 -2.87 -6.22
N ASN A 63 16.78 -1.67 -6.14
CA ASN A 63 17.50 -0.43 -5.85
C ASN A 63 17.24 0.02 -4.40
N VAL A 64 17.86 -0.67 -3.43
CA VAL A 64 17.72 -0.31 -2.00
C VAL A 64 18.22 1.11 -1.69
N PRO A 65 19.35 1.61 -2.26
CA PRO A 65 19.75 2.99 -2.07
C PRO A 65 18.66 4.01 -2.46
N GLY A 66 18.08 3.87 -3.66
CA GLY A 66 16.98 4.75 -4.12
C GLY A 66 15.71 4.63 -3.28
N LEU A 67 15.37 3.42 -2.80
CA LEU A 67 14.30 3.21 -1.83
C LEU A 67 14.53 4.02 -0.55
N MET A 68 15.74 3.96 0.02
CA MET A 68 16.05 4.68 1.26
C MET A 68 16.10 6.20 1.06
N GLU A 69 16.56 6.66 -0.10
CA GLU A 69 16.47 8.08 -0.50
C GLU A 69 15.02 8.56 -0.56
N ASN A 70 14.11 7.78 -1.17
CA ASN A 70 12.69 8.12 -1.21
C ASN A 70 12.11 8.30 0.19
N ILE A 71 12.34 7.34 1.08
CA ILE A 71 11.83 7.39 2.45
C ILE A 71 12.38 8.61 3.19
N GLN A 72 13.67 8.94 3.00
CA GLN A 72 14.26 10.15 3.59
C GLN A 72 13.57 11.43 3.07
N VAL A 73 13.40 11.56 1.75
CA VAL A 73 12.77 12.73 1.13
C VAL A 73 11.32 12.88 1.63
N VAL A 74 10.54 11.79 1.59
CA VAL A 74 9.14 11.77 2.00
C VAL A 74 9.00 12.10 3.49
N THR A 75 9.72 11.41 4.37
CA THR A 75 9.59 11.64 5.83
C THR A 75 10.06 13.04 6.23
N LYS A 76 11.11 13.56 5.60
CA LYS A 76 11.54 14.96 5.80
C LYS A 76 10.47 15.95 5.38
N HIS A 77 9.91 15.81 4.17
CA HIS A 77 8.86 16.70 3.66
C HIS A 77 7.62 16.67 4.56
N LEU A 78 7.14 15.48 4.93
CA LEU A 78 6.00 15.31 5.84
C LEU A 78 6.23 16.00 7.19
N ARG A 79 7.41 15.84 7.79
CA ARG A 79 7.77 16.50 9.05
C ARG A 79 7.76 18.01 8.92
N GLU A 80 8.36 18.56 7.87
CA GLU A 80 8.37 20.00 7.62
C GLU A 80 6.94 20.55 7.45
N LYS A 81 6.06 19.84 6.73
CA LYS A 81 4.66 20.24 6.57
C LYS A 81 3.90 20.20 7.89
N LEU A 82 4.06 19.13 8.68
CA LEU A 82 3.37 18.96 9.95
C LEU A 82 3.85 19.95 11.02
N ASN A 83 5.14 20.29 11.08
CA ASN A 83 5.66 21.32 12.00
C ASN A 83 4.99 22.69 11.81
N ASN A 84 4.46 22.95 10.61
CA ASN A 84 3.76 24.19 10.29
C ASN A 84 2.23 24.12 10.53
N LEU A 85 1.70 22.96 10.93
CA LEU A 85 0.28 22.78 11.22
C LEU A 85 -0.01 22.85 12.73
N PRO A 86 -1.04 23.60 13.14
CA PRO A 86 -1.43 23.64 14.55
C PRO A 86 -1.91 22.25 15.01
N ASN A 87 -1.52 21.86 16.22
CA ASN A 87 -1.88 20.59 16.87
C ASN A 87 -1.36 19.31 16.18
N ALA A 88 -0.46 19.43 15.20
CA ALA A 88 0.24 18.28 14.65
C ALA A 88 1.39 17.85 15.58
N ASN A 89 1.70 16.56 15.58
CA ASN A 89 2.82 15.96 16.28
C ASN A 89 3.63 15.07 15.32
N PRO A 90 4.64 15.62 14.62
CA PRO A 90 5.44 14.87 13.66
C PRO A 90 6.12 13.62 14.22
N GLU A 91 6.43 13.58 15.52
CA GLU A 91 7.04 12.41 16.16
C GLU A 91 6.10 11.21 16.27
N LYS A 92 4.79 11.46 16.24
CA LYS A 92 3.77 10.41 16.24
C LYS A 92 3.23 10.11 14.84
N GLU A 93 3.24 11.12 13.97
CA GLU A 93 2.53 11.09 12.70
C GLU A 93 3.41 10.73 11.49
N VAL A 94 4.73 10.71 11.65
CA VAL A 94 5.68 10.35 10.57
C VAL A 94 6.67 9.33 11.10
N LEU A 95 6.99 8.31 10.30
CA LEU A 95 8.10 7.41 10.61
C LEU A 95 9.42 8.18 10.80
N THR A 96 10.23 7.78 11.77
CA THR A 96 11.54 8.39 12.03
C THR A 96 12.62 7.36 11.76
N LEU A 97 13.42 7.56 10.69
CA LEU A 97 14.61 6.76 10.45
C LEU A 97 15.69 7.06 11.49
N ILE A 98 16.32 6.01 12.00
CA ILE A 98 17.49 6.10 12.87
C ILE A 98 18.73 5.93 12.00
N PRO A 99 19.64 6.91 11.96
CA PRO A 99 20.85 6.79 11.19
C PRO A 99 21.80 5.77 11.82
N THR A 100 22.68 5.22 11.01
CA THR A 100 23.86 4.48 11.43
C THR A 100 24.82 5.38 12.21
N GLN A 101 25.77 4.79 12.92
CA GLN A 101 26.85 5.50 13.60
C GLN A 101 27.70 6.37 12.63
N SER A 102 27.70 6.03 11.33
CA SER A 102 28.36 6.81 10.28
C SER A 102 27.44 7.83 9.57
N GLY A 103 26.20 7.98 10.04
CA GLY A 103 25.22 8.94 9.50
C GLY A 103 24.45 8.49 8.26
N GLN A 104 24.62 7.24 7.81
CA GLN A 104 23.83 6.65 6.70
C GLN A 104 22.46 6.15 7.19
N TRP A 105 21.45 6.09 6.31
CA TRP A 105 20.08 5.68 6.69
C TRP A 105 19.82 4.17 6.67
N TYR A 106 20.79 3.39 6.21
CA TYR A 106 20.77 1.94 6.22
C TYR A 106 22.17 1.38 6.46
N TYR A 107 22.25 0.12 6.88
CA TYR A 107 23.48 -0.64 7.05
C TYR A 107 23.47 -1.86 6.13
N THR A 108 24.60 -2.16 5.48
CA THR A 108 24.80 -3.38 4.72
C THR A 108 25.69 -4.34 5.52
N ASP A 109 25.19 -5.53 5.81
CA ASP A 109 25.96 -6.55 6.53
C ASP A 109 26.96 -7.28 5.62
N ALA A 110 27.78 -8.14 6.21
CA ALA A 110 28.81 -8.90 5.49
C ALA A 110 28.23 -9.89 4.45
N ASP A 111 26.97 -10.27 4.60
CA ASP A 111 26.26 -11.17 3.69
C ASP A 111 25.52 -10.40 2.57
N GLY A 112 25.65 -9.06 2.53
CA GLY A 112 25.03 -8.20 1.54
C GLY A 112 23.56 -7.88 1.81
N ASN A 113 23.03 -8.17 3.00
CA ASN A 113 21.68 -7.75 3.38
C ASN A 113 21.66 -6.29 3.80
N TYR A 114 20.55 -5.62 3.50
CA TYR A 114 20.31 -4.24 3.88
C TYR A 114 19.40 -4.15 5.09
N TRP A 115 19.78 -3.32 6.06
CA TRP A 115 19.09 -3.15 7.32
C TRP A 115 18.77 -1.68 7.55
N ARG A 116 17.60 -1.38 8.10
CA ARG A 116 17.18 -0.04 8.51
C ARG A 116 16.50 -0.09 9.88
N VAL A 117 16.50 1.05 10.57
CA VAL A 117 15.86 1.18 11.88
C VAL A 117 14.91 2.37 11.90
N TYR A 118 13.72 2.17 12.47
CA TYR A 118 12.78 3.24 12.82
C TYR A 118 12.56 3.31 14.32
N TYR A 119 12.08 4.45 14.84
CA TYR A 119 11.39 4.44 16.14
C TYR A 119 10.16 3.53 16.08
N PHE A 120 9.92 2.78 17.15
CA PHE A 120 8.67 2.06 17.34
C PHE A 120 7.60 3.04 17.83
N LEU A 121 6.45 3.08 17.16
CA LEU A 121 5.34 3.96 17.52
C LEU A 121 4.42 3.26 18.53
N ASP A 122 4.70 3.48 19.81
CA ASP A 122 3.93 2.90 20.92
C ASP A 122 2.47 3.33 20.96
N ASN A 123 1.64 2.50 21.62
CA ASN A 123 0.21 2.74 21.84
C ASN A 123 -0.62 2.92 20.55
N THR A 124 -0.14 2.35 19.46
CA THR A 124 -0.86 2.29 18.19
C THR A 124 -1.44 0.91 17.94
N ARG A 125 -2.46 0.84 17.09
CA ARG A 125 -3.08 -0.41 16.62
C ARG A 125 -3.33 -0.31 15.14
N THR A 126 -3.30 -1.45 14.47
CA THR A 126 -3.72 -1.57 13.08
C THR A 126 -4.61 -2.79 12.92
N TYR A 127 -5.35 -2.86 11.81
CA TYR A 127 -6.38 -3.86 11.58
C TYR A 127 -6.23 -4.43 10.17
N ASP A 128 -6.27 -5.76 10.06
CA ASP A 128 -6.24 -6.43 8.75
C ASP A 128 -7.60 -6.38 8.05
N ILE A 129 -8.69 -6.26 8.81
CA ILE A 129 -10.07 -6.16 8.32
C ILE A 129 -10.74 -4.95 8.97
N VAL A 130 -11.40 -4.13 8.15
CA VAL A 130 -12.16 -2.97 8.62
C VAL A 130 -13.53 -3.43 9.09
N GLU A 131 -13.87 -3.13 10.33
CA GLU A 131 -15.08 -3.66 10.99
C GLU A 131 -16.26 -2.67 10.98
N ASN A 132 -15.99 -1.37 10.81
CA ASN A 132 -17.02 -0.34 10.88
C ASN A 132 -16.66 0.94 10.12
N SER A 133 -17.68 1.76 9.83
CA SER A 133 -17.52 3.00 9.06
C SER A 133 -16.61 4.04 9.71
N GLN A 134 -16.45 4.05 11.04
CA GLN A 134 -15.54 4.98 11.71
C GLN A 134 -14.07 4.62 11.43
N GLN A 135 -13.74 3.33 11.46
CA GLN A 135 -12.41 2.86 11.03
C GLN A 135 -12.18 3.22 9.55
N ALA A 136 -13.15 2.93 8.68
CA ALA A 136 -13.06 3.26 7.25
C ALA A 136 -12.79 4.77 7.04
N TYR A 137 -13.53 5.63 7.74
CA TYR A 137 -13.34 7.08 7.72
C TYR A 137 -11.94 7.50 8.15
N GLU A 138 -11.44 6.99 9.27
CA GLU A 138 -10.09 7.33 9.74
C GLU A 138 -9.00 6.81 8.79
N GLY A 139 -9.17 5.63 8.18
CA GLY A 139 -8.27 5.14 7.14
C GLY A 139 -8.27 6.04 5.89
N GLY A 140 -9.45 6.43 5.42
CA GLY A 140 -9.59 7.36 4.29
C GLY A 140 -8.93 8.69 4.60
N LYS A 141 -9.16 9.24 5.80
CA LYS A 141 -8.54 10.47 6.28
C LYS A 141 -7.03 10.36 6.38
N ALA A 142 -6.49 9.23 6.82
CA ALA A 142 -5.04 9.02 6.90
C ALA A 142 -4.38 9.14 5.52
N PHE A 143 -4.86 8.38 4.54
CA PHE A 143 -4.31 8.40 3.18
C PHE A 143 -4.62 9.71 2.44
N GLY A 144 -5.79 10.31 2.68
CA GLY A 144 -6.13 11.62 2.12
C GLY A 144 -5.20 12.72 2.66
N LYS A 145 -4.92 12.71 3.97
CA LYS A 145 -3.96 13.62 4.59
C LYS A 145 -2.54 13.39 4.06
N PHE A 146 -2.13 12.13 3.91
CA PHE A 146 -0.83 11.77 3.31
C PHE A 146 -0.70 12.34 1.90
N GLN A 147 -1.71 12.14 1.05
CA GLN A 147 -1.80 12.72 -0.31
C GLN A 147 -1.72 14.25 -0.29
N ARG A 148 -2.50 14.91 0.58
CA ARG A 148 -2.48 16.38 0.71
C ARG A 148 -1.10 16.91 1.12
N LEU A 149 -0.44 16.27 2.07
CA LEU A 149 0.85 16.72 2.58
C LEU A 149 1.99 16.55 1.56
N LEU A 150 1.85 15.62 0.61
CA LEU A 150 2.81 15.37 -0.47
C LEU A 150 2.44 16.05 -1.80
N ALA A 151 1.30 16.73 -1.88
CA ALA A 151 0.80 17.30 -3.13
C ALA A 151 1.75 18.31 -3.80
N ASP A 152 2.64 18.94 -3.03
CA ASP A 152 3.65 19.89 -3.50
C ASP A 152 5.08 19.31 -3.58
N LEU A 153 5.27 18.02 -3.28
CA LEU A 153 6.56 17.36 -3.44
C LEU A 153 6.79 17.04 -4.95
N PRO A 154 7.85 17.55 -5.59
CA PRO A 154 8.08 17.30 -7.01
C PRO A 154 8.32 15.82 -7.32
N VAL A 155 7.60 15.27 -8.29
CA VAL A 155 7.62 13.85 -8.64
C VAL A 155 9.01 13.33 -9.03
N ASN A 156 9.85 14.19 -9.60
CA ASN A 156 11.20 13.85 -10.05
C ASN A 156 12.23 13.74 -8.91
N GLN A 157 11.84 14.01 -7.66
CA GLN A 157 12.69 13.78 -6.49
C GLN A 157 12.62 12.35 -5.98
N LEU A 158 11.65 11.55 -6.43
CA LEU A 158 11.51 10.16 -6.02
C LEU A 158 11.85 9.20 -7.16
N HIS A 159 12.49 8.10 -6.81
CA HIS A 159 12.78 6.97 -7.69
C HIS A 159 11.57 6.03 -7.80
N GLU A 160 11.42 5.34 -8.93
CA GLU A 160 10.54 4.16 -8.98
C GLU A 160 11.21 3.00 -8.24
N THR A 161 10.69 2.65 -7.05
CA THR A 161 11.27 1.58 -6.21
C THR A 161 10.97 0.20 -6.77
N ILE A 162 9.81 0.05 -7.41
CA ILE A 162 9.43 -1.11 -8.22
C ILE A 162 8.91 -0.61 -9.57
N PRO A 163 9.71 -0.73 -10.65
CA PRO A 163 9.30 -0.26 -11.97
C PRO A 163 7.99 -0.91 -12.42
N ASN A 164 7.10 -0.11 -13.01
CA ASN A 164 5.82 -0.57 -13.56
C ASN A 164 4.91 -1.25 -12.52
N PHE A 165 4.97 -0.86 -11.24
CA PHE A 165 4.26 -1.56 -10.15
C PHE A 165 2.75 -1.69 -10.41
N HIS A 166 2.09 -0.58 -10.72
CA HIS A 166 0.66 -0.51 -11.08
C HIS A 166 0.41 -0.26 -12.58
N ASN A 167 1.45 -0.36 -13.43
CA ASN A 167 1.28 -0.14 -14.87
C ASN A 167 0.58 -1.35 -15.50
N ILE A 168 -0.69 -1.15 -15.88
CA ILE A 168 -1.55 -2.24 -16.35
C ILE A 168 -1.08 -2.87 -17.67
N GLU A 169 -0.51 -2.09 -18.59
CA GLU A 169 0.02 -2.62 -19.85
C GLU A 169 1.19 -3.57 -19.63
N SER A 170 2.12 -3.19 -18.74
CA SER A 170 3.23 -4.04 -18.34
C SER A 170 2.74 -5.33 -17.69
N ARG A 171 1.71 -5.25 -16.83
CA ARG A 171 1.09 -6.45 -16.21
C ARG A 171 0.43 -7.36 -17.24
N LEU A 172 -0.30 -6.80 -18.22
CA LEU A 172 -0.91 -7.57 -19.30
C LEU A 172 0.14 -8.20 -20.23
N ARG A 173 1.25 -7.51 -20.49
CA ARG A 173 2.37 -8.07 -21.24
C ARG A 173 2.95 -9.29 -20.54
N LEU A 174 3.28 -9.18 -19.25
CA LEU A 174 3.81 -10.30 -18.44
C LEU A 174 2.82 -11.48 -18.39
N PHE A 175 1.52 -11.20 -18.28
CA PHE A 175 0.49 -12.22 -18.33
C PHE A 175 0.48 -12.97 -19.67
N ARG A 176 0.52 -12.24 -20.80
CA ARG A 176 0.58 -12.85 -22.14
C ARG A 176 1.85 -13.67 -22.36
N GLU A 177 2.99 -13.21 -21.83
CA GLU A 177 4.25 -13.96 -21.85
C GLU A 177 4.13 -15.28 -21.06
N ALA A 178 3.55 -15.24 -19.86
CA ALA A 178 3.30 -16.43 -19.06
C ALA A 178 2.33 -17.41 -19.75
N LEU A 179 1.27 -16.92 -20.39
CA LEU A 179 0.35 -17.74 -21.20
C LEU A 179 1.05 -18.44 -22.36
N ALA A 180 1.93 -17.73 -23.07
CA ALA A 180 2.65 -18.29 -24.21
C ALA A 180 3.70 -19.34 -23.79
N LYS A 181 4.33 -19.13 -22.63
CA LYS A 181 5.34 -20.03 -22.07
C LYS A 181 4.72 -21.27 -21.43
N ASP A 182 3.60 -21.11 -20.72
CA ASP A 182 2.87 -22.15 -19.97
C ASP A 182 3.82 -23.12 -19.24
N SER A 183 4.75 -22.55 -18.45
CA SER A 183 5.92 -23.24 -17.87
C SER A 183 5.60 -24.55 -17.16
N VAL A 184 4.40 -24.64 -16.57
CA VAL A 184 3.93 -25.77 -15.77
C VAL A 184 2.62 -26.38 -16.29
N GLY A 185 2.17 -26.03 -17.50
CA GLY A 185 1.04 -26.67 -18.17
C GLY A 185 -0.34 -26.35 -17.57
N ARG A 186 -0.47 -25.23 -16.85
CA ARG A 186 -1.66 -24.84 -16.08
C ARG A 186 -2.65 -23.98 -16.87
N VAL A 187 -2.28 -23.45 -18.04
CA VAL A 187 -3.17 -22.58 -18.85
C VAL A 187 -4.52 -23.23 -19.16
N LYS A 188 -4.53 -24.54 -19.45
CA LYS A 188 -5.75 -25.30 -19.73
C LYS A 188 -6.76 -25.35 -18.57
N GLU A 189 -6.32 -25.08 -17.35
CA GLU A 189 -7.13 -25.16 -16.12
C GLU A 189 -7.84 -23.85 -15.78
N VAL A 190 -7.45 -22.74 -16.43
CA VAL A 190 -7.83 -21.38 -16.03
C VAL A 190 -8.45 -20.55 -17.15
N GLN A 191 -9.08 -21.22 -18.13
CA GLN A 191 -9.74 -20.55 -19.25
C GLN A 191 -10.82 -19.53 -18.81
N PRO A 192 -11.68 -19.81 -17.80
CA PRO A 192 -12.65 -18.83 -17.32
C PRO A 192 -11.99 -17.57 -16.75
N GLU A 193 -10.88 -17.70 -16.03
CA GLU A 193 -10.14 -16.59 -15.45
C GLU A 193 -9.43 -15.76 -16.53
N ILE A 194 -8.86 -16.40 -17.56
CA ILE A 194 -8.28 -15.72 -18.73
C ILE A 194 -9.35 -14.89 -19.44
N GLN A 195 -10.54 -15.47 -19.69
CA GLN A 195 -11.64 -14.75 -20.31
C GLN A 195 -12.08 -13.55 -19.46
N ALA A 196 -12.19 -13.73 -18.14
CA ALA A 196 -12.57 -12.65 -17.22
C ALA A 196 -11.59 -11.48 -17.23
N ILE A 197 -10.29 -11.75 -17.44
CA ILE A 197 -9.25 -10.74 -17.65
C ILE A 197 -9.46 -10.02 -18.98
N GLU A 198 -9.48 -10.76 -20.09
CA GLU A 198 -9.52 -10.20 -21.45
C GLU A 198 -10.76 -9.30 -21.68
N GLU A 199 -11.93 -9.70 -21.17
CA GLU A 199 -13.18 -8.92 -21.32
C GLU A 199 -13.14 -7.53 -20.65
N ARG A 200 -12.22 -7.31 -19.71
CA ARG A 200 -12.14 -6.08 -18.90
C ARG A 200 -10.97 -5.18 -19.29
N ILE A 201 -10.08 -5.59 -20.20
CA ILE A 201 -8.87 -4.82 -20.53
C ILE A 201 -9.17 -3.35 -20.86
N ALA A 202 -10.19 -3.10 -21.68
CA ALA A 202 -10.51 -1.75 -22.14
C ALA A 202 -10.86 -0.78 -20.98
N ILE A 203 -11.65 -1.23 -20.00
CA ILE A 203 -12.01 -0.39 -18.84
C ILE A 203 -10.83 -0.25 -17.86
N MET A 204 -9.99 -1.27 -17.74
CA MET A 204 -8.84 -1.25 -16.84
C MET A 204 -7.71 -0.34 -17.34
N LEU A 205 -7.69 0.00 -18.63
CA LEU A 205 -6.77 0.98 -19.21
C LEU A 205 -7.16 2.44 -18.93
N THR A 206 -8.36 2.73 -18.41
CA THR A 206 -8.88 4.10 -18.31
C THR A 206 -7.97 5.04 -17.52
N VAL A 207 -7.50 4.65 -16.33
CA VAL A 207 -6.64 5.52 -15.49
C VAL A 207 -5.32 5.83 -16.19
N LEU A 208 -4.69 4.83 -16.79
CA LEU A 208 -3.45 5.00 -17.54
C LEU A 208 -3.64 5.95 -18.73
N ASN A 209 -4.68 5.74 -19.53
CA ASN A 209 -4.99 6.57 -20.70
C ASN A 209 -5.26 8.04 -20.32
N LEU A 210 -5.96 8.27 -19.21
CA LEU A 210 -6.17 9.62 -18.67
C LEU A 210 -4.84 10.28 -18.27
N GLY A 211 -3.94 9.50 -17.67
CA GLY A 211 -2.62 9.96 -17.29
C GLY A 211 -1.71 10.29 -18.47
N GLU A 212 -1.65 9.42 -19.47
CA GLU A 212 -0.83 9.59 -20.68
C GLU A 212 -1.31 10.75 -21.55
N SER A 213 -2.63 10.98 -21.59
CA SER A 213 -3.22 12.14 -22.26
C SER A 213 -3.12 13.45 -21.46
N GLY A 214 -2.55 13.41 -20.26
CA GLY A 214 -2.39 14.58 -19.39
C GLY A 214 -3.67 15.10 -18.74
N GLN A 215 -4.75 14.32 -18.77
CA GLN A 215 -6.04 14.69 -18.17
C GLN A 215 -6.08 14.51 -16.66
N ILE A 216 -5.20 13.67 -16.10
CA ILE A 216 -4.93 13.58 -14.67
C ILE A 216 -3.41 13.72 -14.43
N PRO A 217 -2.99 14.46 -13.38
CA PRO A 217 -1.59 14.68 -13.10
C PRO A 217 -0.93 13.45 -12.47
N LEU A 218 0.34 13.24 -12.77
CA LEU A 218 1.20 12.36 -11.99
C LEU A 218 1.50 13.01 -10.63
N ARG A 219 1.34 12.26 -9.54
CA ARG A 219 1.56 12.72 -8.17
C ARG A 219 2.44 11.74 -7.41
N ILE A 220 2.90 12.11 -6.22
CA ILE A 220 3.47 11.14 -5.28
C ILE A 220 2.34 10.33 -4.64
N THR A 221 2.41 9.01 -4.77
CA THR A 221 1.43 8.07 -4.24
C THR A 221 2.08 7.05 -3.33
N HIS A 222 1.32 6.46 -2.41
CA HIS A 222 1.79 5.43 -1.50
C HIS A 222 1.95 4.07 -2.19
N ASN A 223 1.06 3.78 -3.12
CA ASN A 223 0.95 2.57 -3.94
C ASN A 223 0.70 1.25 -3.19
N ASP A 224 0.70 1.22 -1.86
CA ASP A 224 0.27 0.05 -1.04
C ASP A 224 -0.62 0.52 0.12
N THR A 225 -1.86 0.89 -0.16
CA THR A 225 -2.75 1.61 0.77
C THR A 225 -3.69 0.67 1.53
N LYS A 226 -3.23 -0.55 1.80
CA LYS A 226 -3.95 -1.49 2.67
C LYS A 226 -4.21 -0.86 4.04
N PHE A 227 -5.36 -1.16 4.64
CA PHE A 227 -5.71 -0.56 5.93
C PHE A 227 -4.70 -0.87 7.04
N ASN A 228 -4.03 -2.03 6.98
CA ASN A 228 -3.00 -2.38 7.95
C ASN A 228 -1.71 -1.56 7.85
N ASN A 229 -1.58 -0.70 6.83
CA ASN A 229 -0.56 0.34 6.71
C ASN A 229 -0.98 1.68 7.35
N VAL A 230 -2.09 1.71 8.10
CA VAL A 230 -2.50 2.83 8.93
C VAL A 230 -2.43 2.45 10.40
N LEU A 231 -1.67 3.21 11.17
CA LEU A 231 -1.62 3.13 12.63
C LEU A 231 -2.69 4.06 13.22
N LEU A 232 -3.60 3.49 14.01
CA LEU A 232 -4.59 4.22 14.81
C LEU A 232 -4.12 4.38 16.26
N ASP A 233 -4.42 5.51 16.87
CA ASP A 233 -4.17 5.74 18.29
C ASP A 233 -5.16 4.98 19.20
N ALA A 234 -4.97 5.08 20.52
CA ALA A 234 -5.85 4.43 21.49
C ALA A 234 -7.31 4.93 21.45
N ALA A 235 -7.58 6.10 20.86
CA ALA A 235 -8.92 6.64 20.63
C ALA A 235 -9.50 6.22 19.26
N GLY A 236 -8.77 5.43 18.49
CA GLY A 236 -9.17 4.96 17.16
C GLY A 236 -8.98 5.99 16.06
N LYS A 237 -8.20 7.05 16.28
CA LYS A 237 -7.92 8.08 15.26
C LYS A 237 -6.68 7.76 14.47
N ALA A 238 -6.67 8.10 13.18
CA ALA A 238 -5.50 7.96 12.33
C ALA A 238 -4.30 8.74 12.89
N GLN A 239 -3.21 8.01 13.14
CA GLN A 239 -1.97 8.57 13.67
C GLN A 239 -0.90 8.65 12.58
N CYS A 240 -0.56 7.53 11.93
CA CYS A 240 0.57 7.47 11.00
C CYS A 240 0.30 6.49 9.85
N VAL A 241 0.69 6.87 8.63
CA VAL A 241 0.79 5.95 7.49
C VAL A 241 2.20 5.36 7.49
N ILE A 242 2.28 4.03 7.42
CA ILE A 242 3.53 3.25 7.45
C ILE A 242 3.73 2.51 6.13
N ASP A 243 4.84 1.76 6.02
CA ASP A 243 5.21 1.01 4.81
C ASP A 243 5.45 1.90 3.57
N LEU A 244 6.39 2.84 3.72
CA LEU A 244 6.67 3.87 2.71
C LEU A 244 7.49 3.35 1.51
N ASP A 245 7.58 2.04 1.32
CA ASP A 245 8.55 1.44 0.40
C ASP A 245 8.15 1.54 -1.06
N THR A 246 6.85 1.66 -1.30
CA THR A 246 6.28 1.90 -2.62
C THR A 246 5.87 3.35 -2.80
N VAL A 247 6.33 4.27 -1.94
CA VAL A 247 6.09 5.71 -2.15
C VAL A 247 6.92 6.19 -3.33
N MET A 248 6.24 6.49 -4.44
CA MET A 248 6.83 6.85 -5.72
C MET A 248 5.76 7.50 -6.62
N PRO A 249 6.12 8.02 -7.81
CA PRO A 249 5.14 8.63 -8.70
C PRO A 249 4.03 7.66 -9.16
N GLY A 250 2.79 8.16 -9.21
CA GLY A 250 1.60 7.42 -9.65
C GLY A 250 0.37 8.33 -9.77
N TYR A 251 -0.82 7.74 -9.89
CA TYR A 251 -2.09 8.47 -9.94
C TYR A 251 -2.87 8.24 -8.65
N VAL A 252 -3.58 9.27 -8.17
CA VAL A 252 -4.37 9.20 -6.92
C VAL A 252 -5.39 8.05 -6.93
N ALA A 253 -5.92 7.73 -8.10
CA ALA A 253 -6.80 6.58 -8.30
C ALA A 253 -6.16 5.24 -7.89
N TYR A 254 -4.83 5.10 -7.93
CA TYR A 254 -4.14 3.91 -7.49
C TYR A 254 -4.23 3.73 -5.97
N ASP A 255 -3.88 4.76 -5.21
CA ASP A 255 -3.98 4.76 -3.74
C ASP A 255 -5.44 4.58 -3.29
N PHE A 256 -6.38 5.27 -3.94
CA PHE A 256 -7.78 5.15 -3.58
C PHE A 256 -8.31 3.73 -3.89
N GLY A 257 -7.99 3.18 -5.06
CA GLY A 257 -8.43 1.86 -5.48
C GLY A 257 -7.89 0.74 -4.59
N ASP A 258 -6.61 0.78 -4.23
CA ASP A 258 -5.99 -0.26 -3.40
C ASP A 258 -6.49 -0.21 -1.94
N ALA A 259 -6.80 0.98 -1.44
CA ALA A 259 -7.40 1.12 -0.12
C ALA A 259 -8.83 0.58 -0.09
N ILE A 260 -9.65 0.91 -1.10
CA ILE A 260 -11.02 0.39 -1.20
C ILE A 260 -11.01 -1.13 -1.32
N ARG A 261 -10.11 -1.72 -2.12
CA ARG A 261 -9.97 -3.17 -2.30
C ARG A 261 -9.87 -3.93 -0.97
N THR A 262 -9.18 -3.38 0.02
CA THR A 262 -9.01 -4.00 1.34
C THR A 262 -10.02 -3.53 2.39
N THR A 263 -10.67 -2.37 2.17
CA THR A 263 -11.63 -1.80 3.11
C THR A 263 -13.04 -2.34 2.94
N VAL A 264 -13.51 -2.55 1.71
CA VAL A 264 -14.93 -2.85 1.44
C VAL A 264 -15.23 -4.34 1.26
N ASN A 265 -14.18 -5.16 1.13
CA ASN A 265 -14.33 -6.59 0.93
C ASN A 265 -14.73 -7.27 2.25
N THR A 266 -15.86 -7.96 2.24
CA THR A 266 -16.40 -8.66 3.43
C THR A 266 -15.68 -9.97 3.76
N ALA A 267 -14.68 -10.36 2.96
CA ALA A 267 -13.90 -11.58 3.14
C ALA A 267 -12.40 -11.34 2.92
N ALA A 268 -11.58 -12.34 3.27
CA ALA A 268 -10.14 -12.29 3.08
C ALA A 268 -9.74 -12.25 1.58
N GLU A 269 -8.51 -11.79 1.30
CA GLU A 269 -7.95 -11.68 -0.06
C GLU A 269 -7.89 -13.03 -0.80
N ASP A 270 -7.74 -14.11 -0.04
CA ASP A 270 -7.65 -15.49 -0.49
C ASP A 270 -8.89 -16.31 -0.13
N GLU A 271 -10.07 -15.71 0.11
CA GLU A 271 -11.27 -16.45 0.46
C GLU A 271 -11.63 -17.51 -0.60
N LYS A 272 -11.82 -18.76 -0.13
CA LYS A 272 -12.15 -19.90 -0.98
C LYS A 272 -13.61 -19.90 -1.39
N ASP A 273 -14.50 -19.49 -0.48
CA ASP A 273 -15.92 -19.38 -0.73
C ASP A 273 -16.26 -18.01 -1.33
N LEU A 274 -16.29 -17.96 -2.66
CA LEU A 274 -16.54 -16.74 -3.43
C LEU A 274 -17.89 -16.08 -3.10
N THR A 275 -18.85 -16.80 -2.49
CA THR A 275 -20.15 -16.23 -2.10
C THR A 275 -20.06 -15.26 -0.93
N LYS A 276 -18.98 -15.33 -0.13
CA LYS A 276 -18.72 -14.43 0.98
C LYS A 276 -18.08 -13.12 0.56
N ILE A 277 -17.54 -13.05 -0.65
CA ILE A 277 -16.95 -11.83 -1.20
C ILE A 277 -18.11 -10.93 -1.63
N ASN A 278 -18.28 -9.81 -0.94
CA ASN A 278 -19.27 -8.78 -1.22
C ASN A 278 -18.64 -7.39 -1.02
N VAL A 279 -19.35 -6.35 -1.45
CA VAL A 279 -18.92 -4.95 -1.34
C VAL A 279 -19.77 -4.26 -0.29
N ASP A 280 -19.15 -3.80 0.79
CA ASP A 280 -19.82 -2.97 1.80
C ASP A 280 -19.78 -1.49 1.40
N LEU A 281 -20.92 -0.97 0.94
CA LEU A 281 -21.05 0.42 0.52
C LEU A 281 -21.04 1.42 1.69
N ALA A 282 -21.37 0.99 2.91
CA ALA A 282 -21.26 1.85 4.08
C ALA A 282 -19.79 2.07 4.46
N LEU A 283 -18.95 1.04 4.32
CA LEU A 283 -17.50 1.17 4.45
C LEU A 283 -16.91 2.00 3.29
N PHE A 284 -17.36 1.77 2.06
CA PHE A 284 -16.96 2.58 0.89
C PHE A 284 -17.22 4.07 1.12
N ARG A 285 -18.44 4.42 1.54
CA ARG A 285 -18.82 5.82 1.82
C ARG A 285 -17.98 6.40 2.95
N GLY A 286 -17.83 5.68 4.07
CA GLY A 286 -17.01 6.14 5.20
C GLY A 286 -15.57 6.46 4.79
N PHE A 287 -14.92 5.55 4.05
CA PHE A 287 -13.57 5.79 3.52
C PHE A 287 -13.53 6.98 2.57
N THR A 288 -14.48 7.06 1.64
CA THR A 288 -14.56 8.15 0.65
C THR A 288 -14.71 9.52 1.33
N GLU A 289 -15.54 9.61 2.36
CA GLU A 289 -15.73 10.82 3.18
C GLU A 289 -14.45 11.24 3.89
N GLY A 290 -13.73 10.30 4.50
CA GLY A 290 -12.44 10.58 5.12
C GLY A 290 -11.39 11.06 4.12
N PHE A 291 -11.29 10.37 2.98
CA PHE A 291 -10.29 10.67 1.96
C PHE A 291 -10.53 12.02 1.29
N LEU A 292 -11.78 12.31 0.90
CA LEU A 292 -12.14 13.56 0.23
C LEU A 292 -12.23 14.76 1.17
N ALA A 293 -12.40 14.56 2.48
CA ALA A 293 -12.25 15.63 3.46
C ALA A 293 -10.84 16.25 3.45
N GLU A 294 -9.82 15.47 3.10
CA GLU A 294 -8.43 15.93 3.02
C GLU A 294 -7.99 16.27 1.58
N THR A 295 -8.59 15.65 0.55
CA THR A 295 -8.12 15.79 -0.84
C THR A 295 -9.04 16.57 -1.76
N GLY A 296 -10.32 16.67 -1.42
CA GLY A 296 -11.35 17.18 -2.31
C GLY A 296 -11.18 18.64 -2.74
N THR A 297 -10.34 19.42 -2.06
CA THR A 297 -10.05 20.82 -2.39
C THR A 297 -9.03 20.99 -3.51
N PHE A 298 -8.23 19.96 -3.82
CA PHE A 298 -7.18 20.06 -4.85
C PHE A 298 -7.31 19.03 -5.98
N LEU A 299 -8.15 18.01 -5.83
CA LEU A 299 -8.45 17.08 -6.91
C LEU A 299 -9.36 17.73 -7.96
N SER A 300 -8.97 17.59 -9.23
CA SER A 300 -9.81 17.98 -10.36
C SER A 300 -11.03 17.05 -10.51
N ARG A 301 -12.02 17.48 -11.28
CA ARG A 301 -13.19 16.64 -11.59
C ARG A 301 -12.81 15.33 -12.27
N THR A 302 -11.83 15.35 -13.17
CA THR A 302 -11.33 14.15 -13.85
C THR A 302 -10.60 13.21 -12.88
N GLU A 303 -9.84 13.74 -11.92
CA GLU A 303 -9.25 12.92 -10.86
C GLU A 303 -10.33 12.27 -9.98
N LEU A 304 -11.38 13.01 -9.60
CA LEU A 304 -12.50 12.48 -8.81
C LEU A 304 -13.20 11.32 -9.54
N THR A 305 -13.54 11.49 -10.82
CA THR A 305 -14.17 10.39 -11.59
C THR A 305 -13.20 9.23 -11.82
N SER A 306 -11.89 9.49 -11.93
CA SER A 306 -10.87 8.44 -12.06
C SER A 306 -10.79 7.52 -10.84
N LEU A 307 -11.19 7.99 -9.65
CA LEU A 307 -11.18 7.18 -8.41
C LEU A 307 -12.01 5.91 -8.56
N ALA A 308 -13.21 6.01 -9.14
CA ALA A 308 -14.09 4.86 -9.37
C ALA A 308 -13.47 3.83 -10.32
N TYR A 309 -12.69 4.27 -11.31
CA TYR A 309 -11.94 3.36 -12.18
C TYR A 309 -10.76 2.71 -11.45
N GLY A 310 -10.09 3.44 -10.56
CA GLY A 310 -9.07 2.90 -9.67
C GLY A 310 -9.60 1.75 -8.80
N VAL A 311 -10.82 1.89 -8.29
CA VAL A 311 -11.51 0.86 -7.49
C VAL A 311 -11.69 -0.45 -8.27
N LEU A 312 -11.94 -0.39 -9.59
CA LEU A 312 -11.99 -1.59 -10.42
C LEU A 312 -10.57 -2.12 -10.75
N LEU A 313 -9.66 -1.21 -11.05
CA LEU A 313 -8.33 -1.51 -11.57
C LEU A 313 -7.46 -2.28 -10.56
N LEU A 314 -7.47 -1.90 -9.29
CA LEU A 314 -6.52 -2.45 -8.32
C LEU A 314 -6.79 -3.91 -7.95
N PRO A 315 -8.03 -4.33 -7.63
CA PRO A 315 -8.33 -5.77 -7.50
C PRO A 315 -8.09 -6.52 -8.82
N TYR A 316 -8.36 -5.91 -9.97
CA TYR A 316 -8.04 -6.53 -11.26
C TYR A 316 -6.54 -6.77 -11.44
N ILE A 317 -5.68 -5.79 -11.15
CA ILE A 317 -4.22 -5.93 -11.18
C ILE A 317 -3.78 -7.05 -10.24
N MET A 318 -4.33 -7.13 -9.03
CA MET A 318 -4.00 -8.19 -8.09
C MET A 318 -4.41 -9.57 -8.62
N GLY A 319 -5.64 -9.71 -9.13
CA GLY A 319 -6.11 -10.93 -9.78
C GLY A 319 -5.23 -11.37 -10.95
N LEU A 320 -4.86 -10.42 -11.82
CA LEU A 320 -3.97 -10.63 -12.95
C LEU A 320 -2.58 -11.10 -12.50
N ARG A 321 -2.01 -10.47 -11.47
CA ARG A 321 -0.69 -10.84 -10.91
C ARG A 321 -0.70 -12.24 -10.31
N PHE A 322 -1.71 -12.57 -9.51
CA PHE A 322 -1.84 -13.91 -8.93
C PHE A 322 -2.04 -14.99 -9.99
N LEU A 323 -2.89 -14.72 -11.00
CA LEU A 323 -3.11 -15.65 -12.09
C LEU A 323 -1.84 -15.87 -12.92
N THR A 324 -1.12 -14.79 -13.24
CA THR A 324 0.17 -14.85 -13.94
C THR A 324 1.17 -15.71 -13.16
N ASP A 325 1.28 -15.50 -11.85
CA ASP A 325 2.19 -16.27 -11.00
C ASP A 325 1.79 -17.75 -10.92
N TYR A 326 0.50 -18.05 -10.80
CA TYR A 326 0.01 -19.44 -10.83
C TYR A 326 0.40 -20.15 -12.14
N ILE A 327 0.27 -19.47 -13.29
CA ILE A 327 0.62 -20.02 -14.60
C ILE A 327 2.13 -20.21 -14.77
N ASP A 328 2.95 -19.32 -14.21
CA ASP A 328 4.42 -19.43 -14.30
C ASP A 328 5.02 -20.37 -13.23
N GLY A 329 4.21 -20.89 -12.29
CA GLY A 329 4.63 -21.89 -11.31
C GLY A 329 4.90 -21.35 -9.90
N ASP A 330 4.23 -20.28 -9.50
CA ASP A 330 4.23 -19.71 -8.13
C ASP A 330 5.62 -19.20 -7.69
N ASN A 331 6.29 -18.46 -8.58
CA ASN A 331 7.67 -17.99 -8.39
C ASN A 331 7.76 -16.67 -7.61
N TYR A 332 6.68 -15.90 -7.54
CA TYR A 332 6.66 -14.57 -6.94
C TYR A 332 6.02 -14.53 -5.56
N TYR A 333 4.79 -15.07 -5.42
CA TYR A 333 4.05 -15.06 -4.16
C TYR A 333 4.27 -16.34 -3.38
N LYS A 334 4.44 -16.22 -2.05
CA LYS A 334 4.45 -17.37 -1.16
C LYS A 334 3.09 -18.07 -1.20
N ILE A 335 3.11 -19.39 -1.44
CA ILE A 335 1.93 -20.26 -1.43
C ILE A 335 1.94 -21.20 -0.22
N HIS A 336 0.75 -21.63 0.21
CA HIS A 336 0.59 -22.61 1.30
C HIS A 336 0.08 -23.97 0.77
N PHE A 337 -0.46 -23.99 -0.44
CA PHE A 337 -0.93 -25.17 -1.17
C PHE A 337 -0.85 -24.87 -2.69
N PRO A 338 -0.86 -25.89 -3.57
CA PRO A 338 -0.52 -25.72 -4.99
C PRO A 338 -1.43 -24.74 -5.76
N GLU A 339 -2.70 -24.60 -5.38
CA GLU A 339 -3.68 -23.74 -6.06
C GLU A 339 -3.86 -22.38 -5.36
N HIS A 340 -2.99 -22.01 -4.42
CA HIS A 340 -3.22 -20.85 -3.55
C HIS A 340 -3.29 -19.53 -4.34
N ASN A 341 -2.42 -19.33 -5.33
CA ASN A 341 -2.49 -18.15 -6.19
C ASN A 341 -3.71 -18.16 -7.12
N LEU A 342 -4.18 -19.33 -7.58
CA LEU A 342 -5.44 -19.42 -8.32
C LEU A 342 -6.64 -19.05 -7.45
N GLN A 343 -6.66 -19.48 -6.18
CA GLN A 343 -7.69 -19.09 -5.21
C GLN A 343 -7.72 -17.58 -5.00
N ARG A 344 -6.56 -16.96 -4.77
CA ARG A 344 -6.41 -15.49 -4.68
C ARG A 344 -6.90 -14.79 -5.94
N ALA A 345 -6.50 -15.27 -7.12
CA ALA A 345 -6.93 -14.69 -8.39
C ALA A 345 -8.46 -14.71 -8.53
N ARG A 346 -9.10 -15.84 -8.20
CA ARG A 346 -10.57 -15.98 -8.23
C ARG A 346 -11.26 -15.04 -7.24
N ALA A 347 -10.72 -14.92 -6.03
CA ALA A 347 -11.26 -14.01 -5.03
C ALA A 347 -11.21 -12.54 -5.50
N GLN A 348 -10.07 -12.10 -6.06
CA GLN A 348 -9.94 -10.75 -6.59
C GLN A 348 -10.85 -10.50 -7.81
N LEU A 349 -10.96 -11.47 -8.72
CA LEU A 349 -11.87 -11.35 -9.88
C LEU A 349 -13.35 -11.36 -9.47
N GLN A 350 -13.72 -12.07 -8.40
CA GLN A 350 -15.06 -11.99 -7.82
C GLN A 350 -15.33 -10.60 -7.23
N LEU A 351 -14.35 -10.03 -6.52
CA LEU A 351 -14.45 -8.65 -6.02
C LEU A 351 -14.64 -7.65 -7.16
N VAL A 352 -13.89 -7.76 -8.27
CA VAL A 352 -14.08 -6.92 -9.47
C VAL A 352 -15.52 -7.00 -9.97
N LYS A 353 -16.07 -8.22 -10.14
CA LYS A 353 -17.47 -8.41 -10.59
C LYS A 353 -18.47 -7.72 -9.68
N ASN A 354 -18.28 -7.81 -8.36
CA ASN A 354 -19.18 -7.17 -7.41
C ASN A 354 -19.04 -5.63 -7.46
N LEU A 355 -17.82 -5.11 -7.61
CA LEU A 355 -17.57 -3.67 -7.75
C LEU A 355 -18.17 -3.13 -9.05
N GLU A 356 -18.18 -3.90 -10.15
CA GLU A 356 -18.84 -3.53 -11.41
C GLU A 356 -20.35 -3.33 -11.23
N VAL A 357 -21.01 -4.19 -10.44
CA VAL A 357 -22.44 -4.06 -10.11
C VAL A 357 -22.72 -2.72 -9.42
N HIS A 358 -21.83 -2.28 -8.52
CA HIS A 358 -21.97 -1.04 -7.76
C HIS A 358 -21.29 0.17 -8.39
N PHE A 359 -20.71 0.07 -9.60
CA PHE A 359 -19.87 1.11 -10.18
C PHE A 359 -20.55 2.48 -10.24
N LYS A 360 -21.82 2.52 -10.69
CA LYS A 360 -22.60 3.77 -10.79
C LYS A 360 -22.89 4.38 -9.42
N GLU A 361 -23.16 3.54 -8.43
CA GLU A 361 -23.45 3.98 -7.06
C GLU A 361 -22.20 4.52 -6.38
N MET A 362 -21.06 3.84 -6.51
CA MET A 362 -19.76 4.33 -6.03
C MET A 362 -19.36 5.64 -6.68
N MET A 363 -19.54 5.78 -8.00
CA MET A 363 -19.31 7.04 -8.71
C MET A 363 -20.20 8.17 -8.17
N ALA A 364 -21.48 7.90 -7.91
CA ALA A 364 -22.40 8.88 -7.35
C ALA A 364 -21.96 9.31 -5.94
N ILE A 365 -21.58 8.36 -5.07
CA ILE A 365 -21.07 8.65 -3.72
C ILE A 365 -19.82 9.55 -3.79
N ILE A 366 -18.85 9.24 -4.66
CA ILE A 366 -17.64 10.05 -4.82
C ILE A 366 -17.99 11.50 -5.18
N LEU A 367 -18.90 11.70 -6.14
CA LEU A 367 -19.29 13.03 -6.59
C LEU A 367 -20.18 13.79 -5.59
N GLU A 368 -21.02 13.08 -4.83
CA GLU A 368 -21.83 13.64 -3.75
C GLU A 368 -20.96 14.17 -2.61
N VAL A 369 -19.97 13.39 -2.20
CA VAL A 369 -19.07 13.69 -1.08
C VAL A 369 -18.02 14.75 -1.46
N ALA A 370 -17.66 14.87 -2.74
CA ALA A 370 -16.72 15.87 -3.21
C ALA A 370 -17.18 17.31 -2.86
N PRO A 371 -16.27 18.21 -2.43
CA PRO A 371 -16.63 19.58 -2.07
C PRO A 371 -17.35 20.36 -3.18
N VAL A 372 -18.29 21.24 -2.80
CA VAL A 372 -19.20 22.00 -3.69
C VAL A 372 -18.48 22.74 -4.82
N GLN A 373 -17.23 23.19 -4.64
CA GLN A 373 -16.45 23.85 -5.70
C GLN A 373 -16.26 22.97 -6.96
N ASN A 374 -16.35 21.64 -6.82
CA ASN A 374 -16.28 20.67 -7.92
C ASN A 374 -17.65 20.25 -8.49
N GLN A 375 -18.76 20.71 -7.89
CA GLN A 375 -20.13 20.37 -8.30
C GLN A 375 -20.73 21.36 -9.31
N VAL A 376 -20.17 22.57 -9.46
CA VAL A 376 -20.78 23.69 -10.23
C VAL A 376 -20.57 23.60 -11.75
N ALA A 377 -19.74 22.69 -12.26
CA ALA A 377 -19.53 22.50 -13.71
C ALA A 377 -20.68 21.71 -14.40
N VAL A 378 -21.93 21.83 -13.92
CA VAL A 378 -23.11 21.09 -14.45
C VAL A 378 -24.27 22.01 -14.85
N ALA A 379 -24.11 23.34 -14.75
CA ALA A 379 -25.19 24.28 -15.09
C ALA A 379 -24.92 25.14 -16.33
N GLY A 380 -24.00 24.74 -17.21
CA GLY A 380 -23.69 25.53 -18.40
C GLY A 380 -22.85 24.81 -19.44
N GLU A 381 -23.38 23.73 -20.01
CA GLU A 381 -23.13 23.30 -21.40
C GLU A 381 -24.42 22.73 -21.99
#